data_AF-W2HNY1-F1
#
_entry.id   AF-W2HNY1-F1
#
_cell.length_a   1.000
_cell.length_b   1.000
_cell.length_c   1.000
_cell.angle_alpha   90.00
_cell.angle_beta   90.00
_cell.angle_gamma   90.00
#
_symmetry.space_group_name_H-M   'P 1'
#
loop_
_entity.id
_entity.type
_entity.pdbx_description
1 polymer ?
#
loop_
_entity_poly.entity_id
_entity_poly.type
_entity_poly.pdbx_seq_one_letter_code
_entity_poly.pdbx_strand_id
1 'polypeptide(L)' 'MVDDESFQLYKSGQQFEKLKAGESEAEIKTKVAIWASKDRPFKYVQDMLGINGARDTLNANYKYFEDFVKRTNILKE' A
#
# COMPACT_ATOMS: atom_id res chain seq x y z
N MET A 1 -2.67 2.07 13.75
CA MET A 1 -2.54 3.53 13.57
C MET A 1 -1.18 3.95 12.97
N VAL A 2 -0.17 3.06 12.94
CA VAL A 2 1.14 3.29 12.31
C VAL A 2 1.04 3.74 10.84
N ASP A 3 0.03 3.26 10.10
CA ASP A 3 -0.18 3.63 8.69
C ASP A 3 -0.66 5.07 8.43
N ASP A 4 -1.31 5.73 9.39
CA ASP A 4 -1.67 7.14 9.25
C ASP A 4 -0.42 8.02 9.40
N GLU A 5 0.53 7.64 10.28
CA GLU A 5 1.79 8.37 10.47
C GLU A 5 2.71 8.24 9.24
N SER A 6 2.85 7.03 8.68
CA SER A 6 3.58 6.81 7.43
C SER A 6 3.00 7.63 6.27
N PHE A 7 1.67 7.78 6.23
CA PHE A 7 1.03 8.61 5.22
C PHE A 7 1.30 10.11 5.42
N GLN A 8 1.34 10.61 6.66
CA GLN A 8 1.73 11.99 6.94
C GLN A 8 3.18 12.25 6.53
N LEU A 9 4.10 11.32 6.82
CA LEU A 9 5.50 11.41 6.39
C LEU A 9 5.63 11.44 4.87
N TYR A 10 4.88 10.58 4.15
CA TYR A 10 4.79 10.61 2.69
C TYR A 10 4.32 11.98 2.18
N LYS A 11 3.30 12.60 2.80
CA LYS A 11 2.83 13.93 2.42
C LYS A 11 3.86 15.03 2.68
N SER A 12 4.64 14.91 3.75
CA SER A 12 5.72 15.85 4.09
C SER A 12 7.00 15.61 3.27
N GLY A 13 7.04 14.60 2.40
CA GLY A 13 8.23 14.23 1.63
C GLY A 13 9.36 13.65 2.49
N GLN A 14 9.04 13.22 3.72
CA GLN A 14 9.99 12.58 4.62
C GLN A 14 10.07 11.08 4.33
N GLN A 15 11.21 10.50 4.67
CA GLN A 15 11.41 9.06 4.56
C GLN A 15 10.46 8.34 5.53
N PHE A 16 9.71 7.37 5.04
CA PHE A 16 8.78 6.57 5.83
C PHE A 16 9.22 5.10 5.82
N GLU A 17 8.90 4.37 6.89
CA GLU A 17 9.17 2.94 6.97
C GLU A 17 8.24 2.18 6.01
N LYS A 18 8.84 1.53 5.01
CA LYS A 18 8.14 0.62 4.10
C LYS A 18 7.76 -0.69 4.80
N LEU A 19 6.99 -1.54 4.13
CA LEU A 19 6.71 -2.90 4.59
C LEU A 19 8.01 -3.62 4.98
N LYS A 20 8.10 -4.07 6.23
CA LYS A 20 9.26 -4.82 6.73
C LYS A 20 9.26 -6.23 6.14
N ALA A 21 10.43 -6.71 5.75
CA ALA A 21 10.64 -8.10 5.35
C ALA A 21 10.39 -9.00 6.56
N GLY A 22 9.16 -9.52 6.68
CA GLY A 22 8.70 -10.27 7.85
C GLY A 22 7.23 -10.03 8.20
N GLU A 23 6.55 -9.07 7.58
CA GLU A 23 5.10 -8.94 7.75
C GLU A 23 4.37 -10.12 7.08
N SER A 24 3.52 -10.79 7.87
CA SER A 24 2.69 -11.89 7.39
C SER A 24 1.70 -11.42 6.33
N GLU A 25 1.34 -12.29 5.39
CA GLU A 25 0.39 -11.97 4.31
C GLU A 25 -0.95 -11.40 4.82
N ALA A 26 -1.38 -11.81 6.02
CA ALA A 26 -2.58 -11.31 6.69
C ALA A 26 -2.46 -9.83 7.13
N GLU A 27 -1.27 -9.42 7.60
CA GLU A 27 -1.00 -8.03 7.99
C GLU A 27 -1.03 -7.13 6.76
N ILE A 28 -0.38 -7.57 5.67
CA ILE A 28 -0.36 -6.83 4.39
C ILE A 28 -1.78 -6.66 3.84
N LYS A 29 -2.60 -7.73 3.85
CA LYS A 29 -4.01 -7.66 3.44
C LYS A 29 -4.82 -6.68 4.29
N THR A 30 -4.59 -6.67 5.60
CA THR A 30 -5.26 -5.75 6.52
C THR A 30 -4.89 -4.30 6.21
N LYS A 31 -3.59 -4.02 5.98
CA LYS A 31 -3.11 -2.70 5.55
C LYS A 31 -3.70 -2.27 4.21
N VAL A 32 -3.75 -3.16 3.23
CA VAL A 32 -4.39 -2.92 1.93
C VAL A 32 -5.84 -2.52 2.07
N ALA A 33 -6.61 -3.22 2.91
CA ALA A 33 -8.00 -2.87 3.17
C ALA A 33 -8.13 -1.47 3.81
N ILE A 34 -7.26 -1.13 4.77
CA ILE A 34 -7.23 0.20 5.38
C ILE A 34 -6.89 1.27 4.34
N TRP A 35 -5.87 1.04 3.50
CA TRP A 35 -5.48 1.96 2.44
C TRP A 35 -6.60 2.22 1.46
N ALA A 36 -7.31 1.18 1.05
CA ALA A 36 -8.46 1.30 0.15
C ALA A 36 -9.58 2.12 0.80
N SER A 37 -9.95 1.81 2.04
CA SER A 37 -10.96 2.56 2.81
C SER A 37 -10.60 4.02 3.06
N LYS A 38 -9.30 4.35 3.05
CA LYS A 38 -8.78 5.70 3.29
C LYS A 38 -8.46 6.46 1.99
N ASP A 39 -8.81 5.91 0.82
CA ASP A 39 -8.48 6.42 -0.53
C ASP A 39 -7.01 6.87 -0.62
N ARG A 40 -6.09 6.02 -0.13
CA ARG A 40 -4.66 6.33 -0.19
C ARG A 40 -4.21 6.40 -1.66
N PRO A 41 -3.27 7.28 -2.02
CA PRO A 41 -2.82 7.40 -3.39
C PRO A 41 -2.09 6.12 -3.83
N PHE A 42 -2.35 5.65 -5.06
CA PHE A 42 -1.74 4.46 -5.64
C PHE A 42 -0.21 4.45 -5.49
N LYS A 43 0.43 5.61 -5.72
CA LYS A 43 1.88 5.76 -5.63
C LYS A 43 2.43 5.51 -4.21
N TYR A 44 1.68 5.88 -3.17
CA TYR A 44 2.05 5.59 -1.78
C TYR A 44 2.02 4.08 -1.51
N VAL A 45 0.96 3.41 -1.95
CA VAL A 45 0.80 1.96 -1.76
C VAL A 45 1.88 1.18 -2.52
N GLN A 46 2.22 1.60 -3.74
CA GLN A 46 3.34 1.02 -4.49
C GLN A 46 4.67 1.16 -3.74
N ASP A 47 4.95 2.36 -3.22
CA ASP A 47 6.21 2.61 -2.52
C ASP A 47 6.30 1.83 -1.20
N MET A 48 5.18 1.71 -0.47
CA MET A 48 5.03 0.87 0.73
C MET A 48 5.30 -0.61 0.43
N LEU A 49 4.76 -1.13 -0.68
CA LEU A 49 4.94 -2.51 -1.12
C LEU A 49 6.32 -2.77 -1.75
N GLY A 50 7.14 -1.74 -1.91
CA GLY A 50 8.44 -1.83 -2.57
C GLY A 50 8.34 -2.09 -4.08
N ILE A 51 7.20 -1.77 -4.69
CA ILE A 51 6.92 -1.94 -6.11
C ILE A 51 7.50 -0.73 -6.84
N ASN A 52 8.61 -0.93 -7.56
CA ASN A 52 9.24 0.12 -8.36
C ASN A 52 8.51 0.31 -9.71
N GLY A 53 7.31 0.88 -9.63
CA GLY A 53 6.49 1.22 -10.78
C GLY A 53 5.52 0.12 -11.23
N ALA A 54 4.56 0.49 -12.08
CA ALA A 54 3.43 -0.38 -12.47
C ALA A 54 3.82 -1.65 -13.26
N ARG A 55 5.09 -1.78 -13.67
CA ARG A 55 5.59 -2.93 -14.46
C ARG A 55 6.33 -3.97 -13.61
N ASP A 56 6.46 -3.75 -12.30
CA ASP A 56 7.11 -4.69 -11.39
C ASP A 56 6.14 -5.83 -11.01
N THR A 57 5.55 -6.47 -12.02
CA THR A 57 4.60 -7.59 -11.88
C THR A 57 5.26 -8.87 -11.38
N LEU A 58 6.59 -8.92 -11.41
CA LEU A 58 7.42 -10.00 -10.87
C LEU A 58 7.55 -9.93 -9.33
N ASN A 59 7.10 -8.83 -8.73
CA ASN A 59 7.16 -8.65 -7.29
C ASN A 59 6.12 -9.54 -6.60
N ALA A 60 6.55 -10.30 -5.59
CA ALA A 60 5.64 -11.09 -4.76
C ALA A 60 4.55 -10.23 -4.10
N ASN A 61 4.81 -8.92 -3.94
CA ASN A 61 3.88 -7.97 -3.36
C ASN A 61 2.87 -7.38 -4.35
N TYR A 62 3.02 -7.64 -5.66
CA TYR A 62 2.14 -7.10 -6.70
C TYR A 62 0.67 -7.53 -6.49
N LYS A 63 0.45 -8.77 -6.04
CA LYS A 63 -0.89 -9.29 -5.68
C LYS A 63 -1.65 -8.42 -4.67
N TYR A 64 -0.94 -7.77 -3.75
CA TYR A 64 -1.54 -6.89 -2.75
C TYR A 64 -1.89 -5.52 -3.33
N PHE A 65 -1.09 -5.04 -4.28
CA PHE A 65 -1.42 -3.82 -5.02
C PHE A 65 -2.66 -4.02 -5.89
N GLU A 66 -2.79 -5.17 -6.56
CA GLU A 66 -4.01 -5.50 -7.31
C GLU A 66 -5.24 -5.59 -6.40
N ASP A 67 -5.13 -6.19 -5.23
CA ASP A 67 -6.21 -6.25 -4.23
C ASP A 67 -6.61 -4.84 -3.77
N PHE A 68 -5.63 -3.97 -3.52
CA PHE A 68 -5.86 -2.55 -3.22
C PHE A 68 -6.66 -1.87 -4.33
N VAL A 69 -6.20 -1.97 -5.59
CA VAL A 69 -6.88 -1.33 -6.74
C VAL A 69 -8.31 -1.82 -6.88
N LYS A 70 -8.55 -3.13 -6.75
CA LYS A 70 -9.90 -3.71 -6.80
C LYS A 70 -10.80 -3.14 -5.71
N ARG A 71 -10.32 -3.07 -4.47
CA ARG A 71 -11.08 -2.50 -3.34
C ARG A 71 -11.38 -1.02 -3.51
N THR A 72 -10.40 -0.25 -3.96
CA THR A 72 -10.60 1.19 -4.21
C THR A 72 -11.63 1.42 -5.32
N ASN A 73 -11.69 0.56 -6.33
CA ASN A 73 -12.70 0.64 -7.37
C ASN A 73 -14.10 0.26 -6.86
N ILE A 74 -14.20 -0.80 -6.04
CA ILE A 74 -15.47 -1.23 -5.41
C ILE A 74 -16.03 -0.14 -4.46
N LEU A 75 -15.16 0.59 -3.74
CA LEU A 75 -15.58 1.67 -2.85
C LEU A 75 -16.02 2.95 -3.58
N LYS A 76 -15.86 3.01 -4.91
CA LYS A 76 -16.26 4.14 -5.75
C LYS A 76 -17.57 3.92 -6.51
N GLU A 77 -18.18 2.74 -6.39
CA GLU A 77 -19.53 2.40 -6.90
C GLU A 77 -20.60 2.62 -5.82
#